data_AF-A0A3Q0DWC0-F1
#
_entry.id   AF-A0A3Q0DWC0-F1
#
_cell.length_a   1.000
_cell.length_b   1.000
_cell.length_c   1.000
_cell.angle_alpha   90.00
_cell.angle_beta   90.00
_cell.angle_gamma   90.00
#
_symmetry.space_group_name_H-M   'P 1'
#
loop_
_entity.id
_entity.type
_entity.pdbx_description
1 polymer ?
#
loop_
_entity_poly.entity_id
_entity_poly.type
_entity_poly.pdbx_seq_one_letter_code
_entity_poly.pdbx_strand_id
1 'polypeptide(L)'
;IFIFENNIYYCAHVGKQAIRVVSTGKEGVIYNGLSDWLYEEEILKTYIAHWWSPDGTRLAYATINDSRVPLMELPTYTGAIYPTVKPYHYPKAGCENPSISLHVIGLNGPTHDLEMMPPDDPRMREYYITMVKWATSTKVAVTWLNRAQNVSILTLCDATTGVCTKKHEDESEAWLHRQNEEPVFSKDGRKFFFVRAIPQGGRGKFYHITVSSSQPNSSNDNIQSITSGDWDVTKILSYDEKRNKIYFLSTEDMPRRRHLYSANTVGNFNRQCLSCDLVENCTYFSASFSHSMDFFLLKCEGRPLPPFQTCFRSVLRTMDKYTCKKVEAAVVPNAPRCSAYILSLETIYGEKKTFGAIPFEAACTKSRRGILKAVYVMR
;
A
#
# COMPACT_ATOMS: atom_id res chain seq x y z
N ILE A 1 -7.76 -9.03 13.29
CA ILE A 1 -8.78 -8.08 13.80
C ILE A 1 -10.06 -8.24 13.00
N PHE A 2 -11.17 -7.74 13.52
CA PHE A 2 -12.38 -7.45 12.75
C PHE A 2 -12.99 -6.14 13.25
N ILE A 3 -13.84 -5.53 12.42
CA ILE A 3 -14.46 -4.24 12.72
C ILE A 3 -15.98 -4.45 12.75
N PHE A 4 -16.61 -3.98 13.82
CA PHE A 4 -18.05 -4.13 14.05
C PHE A 4 -18.58 -2.84 14.66
N GLU A 5 -19.65 -2.26 14.08
CA GLU A 5 -20.21 -0.97 14.50
C GLU A 5 -19.13 0.12 14.63
N ASN A 6 -18.22 0.17 13.65
CA ASN A 6 -17.06 1.08 13.62
C ASN A 6 -16.09 0.98 14.81
N ASN A 7 -16.16 -0.12 15.59
CA ASN A 7 -15.22 -0.44 16.66
C ASN A 7 -14.23 -1.51 16.21
N ILE A 8 -12.99 -1.46 16.72
CA ILE A 8 -11.95 -2.42 16.37
C ILE A 8 -11.91 -3.52 17.43
N TYR A 9 -11.97 -4.77 16.97
CA TYR A 9 -11.85 -5.97 17.79
C TYR A 9 -10.63 -6.79 17.40
N TYR A 10 -9.94 -7.32 18.39
CA TYR A 10 -8.74 -8.13 18.22
C TYR A 10 -8.93 -9.54 18.83
N CYS A 11 -8.42 -10.54 18.12
CA CYS A 11 -8.33 -11.92 18.57
C CYS A 11 -6.89 -12.38 18.35
N ALA A 12 -6.16 -12.65 19.43
CA ALA A 12 -4.78 -13.13 19.35
C ALA A 12 -4.68 -14.55 18.77
N HIS A 13 -5.65 -15.41 19.11
CA HIS A 13 -5.72 -16.80 18.62
C HIS A 13 -7.14 -17.17 18.24
N VAL A 14 -7.27 -18.07 17.27
CA VAL A 14 -8.56 -18.67 16.91
C VAL A 14 -9.13 -19.39 18.14
N GLY A 15 -10.40 -19.11 18.47
CA GLY A 15 -11.09 -19.69 19.63
C GLY A 15 -10.93 -18.90 20.94
N LYS A 16 -10.09 -17.85 20.98
CA LYS A 16 -10.11 -16.89 22.10
C LYS A 16 -11.19 -15.83 21.89
N GLN A 17 -11.75 -15.35 23.00
CA GLN A 17 -12.73 -14.26 22.97
C GLN A 17 -12.11 -13.00 22.37
N ALA A 18 -12.87 -12.32 21.51
CA ALA A 18 -12.47 -11.04 20.94
C ALA A 18 -12.45 -9.94 22.00
N ILE A 19 -11.40 -9.14 22.00
CA ILE A 19 -11.26 -7.97 22.86
C ILE A 19 -11.54 -6.74 22.01
N ARG A 20 -12.44 -5.87 22.47
CA ARG A 20 -12.66 -4.56 21.86
C ARG A 20 -11.50 -3.66 22.24
N VAL A 21 -10.64 -3.34 21.28
CA VAL A 21 -9.44 -2.52 21.48
C VAL A 21 -9.70 -1.03 21.25
N VAL A 22 -10.72 -0.69 20.47
CA VAL A 22 -11.18 0.69 20.24
C VAL A 22 -12.70 0.72 20.35
N SER A 23 -13.23 1.64 21.15
CA SER A 23 -14.67 1.71 21.50
C SER A 23 -15.37 3.03 21.20
N THR A 24 -14.70 3.95 20.48
CA THR A 24 -15.22 5.28 20.12
C THR A 24 -16.10 5.27 18.87
N GLY A 25 -16.28 4.11 18.23
CA GLY A 25 -17.02 3.96 16.99
C GLY A 25 -18.49 4.37 17.13
N LYS A 26 -18.97 5.10 16.13
CA LYS A 26 -20.37 5.50 16.01
C LYS A 26 -20.81 5.26 14.58
N GLU A 27 -21.81 4.40 14.41
CA GLU A 27 -22.29 4.01 13.08
C GLU A 27 -22.65 5.24 12.25
N GLY A 28 -22.12 5.29 11.03
CA GLY A 28 -22.36 6.38 10.11
C GLY A 28 -21.73 7.73 10.47
N VAL A 29 -20.94 7.86 11.55
CA VAL A 29 -20.39 9.17 11.99
C VAL A 29 -18.91 9.11 12.40
N ILE A 30 -18.51 8.11 13.19
CA ILE A 30 -17.12 7.94 13.62
C ILE A 30 -16.67 6.56 13.18
N TYR A 31 -15.62 6.51 12.36
CA TYR A 31 -15.07 5.30 11.76
C TYR A 31 -13.67 5.06 12.31
N ASN A 32 -13.43 3.88 12.88
CA ASN A 32 -12.11 3.47 13.36
C ASN A 32 -11.59 2.32 12.51
N GLY A 33 -10.45 2.50 11.85
CA GLY A 33 -9.79 1.49 11.03
C GLY A 33 -10.44 1.20 9.68
N LEU A 34 -11.53 1.88 9.35
CA LEU A 34 -12.18 1.89 8.04
C LEU A 34 -12.29 3.33 7.54
N SER A 35 -12.28 3.48 6.22
CA SER A 35 -12.53 4.76 5.56
C SER A 35 -14.03 5.12 5.63
N ASP A 36 -14.34 6.42 5.67
CA ASP A 36 -15.64 6.94 5.25
C ASP A 36 -15.71 7.00 3.71
N TRP A 37 -16.79 7.57 3.16
CA TRP A 37 -16.96 7.70 1.72
C TRP A 37 -15.85 8.54 1.06
N LEU A 38 -15.50 9.70 1.64
CA LEU A 38 -14.49 10.58 1.05
C LEU A 38 -13.11 9.90 1.05
N TYR A 39 -12.74 9.23 2.14
CA TYR A 39 -11.47 8.53 2.21
C TYR A 39 -11.42 7.29 1.33
N GLU A 40 -12.52 6.53 1.21
CA GLU A 40 -12.55 5.32 0.39
C GLU A 40 -12.38 5.63 -1.10
N GLU A 41 -13.13 6.62 -1.61
CA GLU A 41 -13.21 6.88 -3.06
C GLU A 41 -12.13 7.86 -3.54
N GLU A 42 -11.87 8.94 -2.77
CA GLU A 42 -11.07 10.07 -3.26
C GLU A 42 -9.66 10.12 -2.65
N ILE A 43 -9.55 9.95 -1.32
CA ILE A 43 -8.29 10.22 -0.61
C ILE A 43 -7.39 8.99 -0.51
N LEU A 44 -7.82 7.90 0.15
CA LEU A 44 -7.01 6.68 0.34
C LEU A 44 -7.19 5.65 -0.79
N LYS A 45 -8.31 5.71 -1.51
CA LYS A 45 -8.63 4.75 -2.60
C LYS A 45 -8.75 3.30 -2.12
N THR A 46 -9.11 3.14 -0.85
CA THR A 46 -9.33 1.85 -0.17
C THR A 46 -10.24 2.05 1.04
N TYR A 47 -11.05 1.04 1.34
CA TYR A 47 -11.88 1.02 2.54
C TYR A 47 -11.07 0.69 3.82
N ILE A 48 -9.86 0.14 3.66
CA ILE A 48 -8.98 -0.25 4.77
C ILE A 48 -8.21 0.97 5.25
N ALA A 49 -8.44 1.38 6.49
CA ALA A 49 -7.72 2.49 7.13
C ALA A 49 -6.99 2.01 8.41
N HIS A 50 -6.42 0.80 8.36
CA HIS A 50 -5.58 0.24 9.42
C HIS A 50 -4.40 -0.53 8.85
N TRP A 51 -3.28 -0.52 9.56
CA TRP A 51 -1.99 -1.04 9.10
C TRP A 51 -1.26 -1.76 10.24
N TRP A 52 -0.93 -3.03 10.02
CA TRP A 52 -0.19 -3.85 10.97
C TRP A 52 1.30 -3.53 10.96
N SER A 53 1.92 -3.49 12.14
CA SER A 53 3.39 -3.49 12.22
C SER A 53 3.94 -4.80 11.62
N PRO A 54 5.17 -4.79 11.05
CA PRO A 54 5.77 -5.98 10.45
C PRO A 54 5.85 -7.21 11.37
N ASP A 55 5.96 -7.00 12.68
CA ASP A 55 6.00 -8.07 13.68
C ASP A 55 4.62 -8.41 14.29
N GLY A 56 3.55 -7.72 13.88
CA GLY A 56 2.19 -7.92 14.37
C GLY A 56 1.96 -7.47 15.81
N THR A 57 2.90 -6.76 16.44
CA THR A 57 2.79 -6.32 17.85
C THR A 57 2.01 -5.02 18.02
N ARG A 58 1.87 -4.22 16.96
CA ARG A 58 1.18 -2.93 16.94
C ARG A 58 0.22 -2.83 15.77
N LEU A 59 -0.84 -2.05 15.96
CA LEU A 59 -1.79 -1.70 14.91
C LEU A 59 -1.90 -0.19 14.84
N ALA A 60 -1.55 0.38 13.68
CA ALA A 60 -1.89 1.75 13.34
C ALA A 60 -3.30 1.77 12.73
N TYR A 61 -4.12 2.74 13.08
CA TYR A 61 -5.47 2.89 12.52
C TYR A 61 -5.87 4.36 12.46
N ALA A 62 -6.63 4.72 11.43
CA ALA A 62 -7.22 6.05 11.34
C ALA A 62 -8.55 6.11 12.08
N THR A 63 -8.79 7.22 12.75
CA THR A 63 -10.10 7.60 13.29
C THR A 63 -10.63 8.77 12.46
N ILE A 64 -11.69 8.52 11.71
CA ILE A 64 -12.35 9.51 10.85
C ILE A 64 -13.66 9.93 11.51
N ASN A 65 -13.85 11.23 11.68
CA ASN A 65 -15.00 11.82 12.33
C ASN A 65 -15.74 12.75 11.37
N ASP A 66 -16.93 12.30 10.96
CA ASP A 66 -17.85 12.97 10.06
C ASP A 66 -18.92 13.80 10.77
N SER A 67 -18.84 13.98 12.10
CA SER A 67 -19.88 14.65 12.90
C SER A 67 -20.30 16.04 12.40
N ARG A 68 -19.43 16.74 11.66
CA ARG A 68 -19.69 18.06 11.07
C ARG A 68 -19.87 18.05 9.54
N VAL A 69 -19.70 16.89 8.91
CA VAL A 69 -19.87 16.73 7.47
C VAL A 69 -21.37 16.75 7.15
N PRO A 70 -21.82 17.48 6.11
CA PRO A 70 -23.23 17.44 5.71
C PRO A 70 -23.70 16.05 5.27
N LEU A 71 -24.98 15.76 5.49
CA LEU A 71 -25.62 14.53 5.02
C LEU A 71 -26.14 14.71 3.58
N MET A 72 -25.92 13.70 2.76
CA MET A 72 -26.57 13.51 1.47
C MET A 72 -27.58 12.37 1.57
N GLU A 73 -28.76 12.55 0.99
CA GLU A 73 -29.83 11.55 1.00
C GLU A 73 -29.88 10.80 -0.34
N LEU A 74 -29.77 9.47 -0.29
CA LEU A 74 -29.96 8.61 -1.45
C LEU A 74 -31.39 8.05 -1.46
N PRO A 75 -32.24 8.44 -2.42
CA PRO A 75 -33.61 7.94 -2.49
C PRO A 75 -33.63 6.47 -2.91
N THR A 76 -34.40 5.64 -2.19
CA THR A 76 -34.59 4.22 -2.51
C THR A 76 -36.06 3.95 -2.84
N TYR A 77 -36.37 3.73 -4.11
CA TYR A 77 -37.75 3.48 -4.59
C TYR A 77 -38.14 2.01 -4.68
N THR A 78 -37.21 1.09 -4.36
CA THR A 78 -37.42 -0.35 -4.44
C THR A 78 -37.22 -0.98 -3.07
N GLY A 79 -38.00 -2.01 -2.73
CA GLY A 79 -37.94 -2.68 -1.43
C GLY A 79 -39.28 -2.63 -0.70
N ALA A 80 -39.41 -1.78 0.31
CA ALA A 80 -40.65 -1.63 1.07
C ALA A 80 -41.72 -0.83 0.30
N ILE A 81 -43.00 -1.01 0.67
CA ILE A 81 -44.15 -0.29 0.09
C ILE A 81 -44.00 1.22 0.25
N TYR A 82 -43.44 1.66 1.38
CA TYR A 82 -43.11 3.05 1.65
C TYR A 82 -41.61 3.28 1.42
N PRO A 83 -41.22 4.03 0.37
CA PRO A 83 -39.84 4.38 0.10
C PRO A 83 -39.19 5.09 1.28
N THR A 84 -37.90 4.84 1.48
CA THR A 84 -37.08 5.54 2.47
C THR A 84 -35.81 6.09 1.81
N VAL A 85 -35.21 7.09 2.45
CA VAL A 85 -33.90 7.62 2.07
C VAL A 85 -32.80 6.91 2.86
N LYS A 86 -31.63 6.79 2.25
CA LYS A 86 -30.40 6.38 2.94
C LYS A 86 -29.49 7.60 3.09
N PRO A 87 -29.43 8.21 4.29
CA PRO A 87 -28.53 9.31 4.54
C PRO A 87 -27.09 8.79 4.72
N TYR A 88 -26.11 9.56 4.25
CA TYR A 88 -24.69 9.33 4.53
C TYR A 88 -23.92 10.65 4.46
N HIS A 89 -22.79 10.77 5.15
CA HIS A 89 -21.98 11.97 5.11
C HIS A 89 -21.25 12.09 3.78
N TYR A 90 -21.41 13.25 3.12
CA TYR A 90 -20.82 13.53 1.82
C TYR A 90 -20.45 15.02 1.75
N PRO A 91 -19.16 15.37 1.78
CA PRO A 91 -18.73 16.76 1.67
C PRO A 91 -18.75 17.19 0.20
N LYS A 92 -19.70 18.05 -0.17
CA LYS A 92 -19.67 18.76 -1.46
C LYS A 92 -18.55 19.82 -1.47
N ALA A 93 -18.23 20.33 -2.65
CA ALA A 93 -17.23 21.38 -2.82
C ALA A 93 -17.47 22.56 -1.85
N GLY A 94 -16.45 22.91 -1.07
CA GLY A 94 -16.48 23.98 -0.09
C GLY A 94 -17.11 23.63 1.27
N CYS A 95 -17.80 22.49 1.41
CA CYS A 95 -18.37 22.06 2.70
C CYS A 95 -17.30 21.58 3.68
N GLU A 96 -17.67 21.38 4.95
CA GLU A 96 -16.78 20.80 5.95
C GLU A 96 -16.41 19.35 5.60
N ASN A 97 -15.12 19.04 5.72
CA ASN A 97 -14.57 17.71 5.49
C ASN A 97 -14.48 16.90 6.80
N PRO A 98 -14.36 15.56 6.71
CA PRO A 98 -14.01 14.73 7.86
C PRO A 98 -12.75 15.23 8.56
N SER A 99 -12.80 15.30 9.89
CA SER A 99 -11.58 15.38 10.69
C SER A 99 -11.00 13.99 10.89
N ILE A 100 -9.69 13.84 10.65
CA ILE A 100 -8.97 12.58 10.80
C ILE A 100 -7.90 12.69 11.89
N SER A 101 -7.64 11.59 12.60
CA SER A 101 -6.47 11.40 13.44
C SER A 101 -5.90 10.00 13.22
N LEU A 102 -4.59 9.84 13.39
CA LEU A 102 -3.90 8.54 13.26
C LEU A 102 -3.47 8.07 14.64
N HIS A 103 -3.87 6.85 14.98
CA HIS A 103 -3.63 6.25 16.29
C HIS A 103 -2.82 4.97 16.15
N VAL A 104 -2.05 4.63 17.18
CA VAL A 104 -1.32 3.36 17.26
C VAL A 104 -1.57 2.71 18.62
N ILE A 105 -2.03 1.46 18.58
CA ILE A 105 -2.23 0.63 19.76
C ILE A 105 -1.23 -0.53 19.80
N GLY A 106 -0.77 -0.85 21.00
CA GLY A 106 -0.07 -2.11 21.28
C GLY A 106 -1.06 -3.27 21.42
N LEU A 107 -0.75 -4.43 20.84
CA LEU A 107 -1.60 -5.63 20.89
C LEU A 107 -1.13 -6.66 21.92
N ASN A 108 0.05 -6.45 22.50
CA ASN A 108 0.64 -7.29 23.53
C ASN A 108 0.61 -6.55 24.87
N GLY A 109 -0.17 -7.05 25.83
CA GLY A 109 -0.29 -6.44 27.16
C GLY A 109 -1.32 -5.32 27.22
N PRO A 110 -1.17 -4.33 28.13
CA PRO A 110 -2.07 -3.19 28.23
C PRO A 110 -2.11 -2.39 26.92
N THR A 111 -3.32 -2.18 26.40
CA THR A 111 -3.55 -1.37 25.21
C THR A 111 -3.38 0.11 25.55
N HIS A 112 -2.19 0.65 25.26
CA HIS A 112 -1.97 2.09 25.23
C HIS A 112 -2.25 2.60 23.82
N ASP A 113 -3.17 3.54 23.72
CA ASP A 113 -3.51 4.22 22.47
C ASP A 113 -2.79 5.56 22.39
N LEU A 114 -2.07 5.77 21.29
CA LEU A 114 -1.18 6.92 21.07
C LEU A 114 -1.52 7.56 19.74
N GLU A 115 -1.89 8.83 19.77
CA GLU A 115 -2.08 9.64 18.56
C GLU A 115 -0.71 10.04 17.97
N MET A 116 -0.56 9.86 16.66
CA MET A 116 0.60 10.34 15.91
C MET A 116 0.39 11.82 15.57
N MET A 117 1.23 12.69 16.14
CA MET A 117 1.02 14.13 16.04
C MET A 117 1.17 14.64 14.58
N PRO A 118 0.21 15.43 14.06
CA PRO A 118 0.36 16.06 12.75
C PRO A 118 1.54 17.06 12.75
N PRO A 119 2.08 17.39 11.57
CA PRO A 119 3.15 18.39 11.46
C PRO A 119 2.66 19.77 11.92
N ASP A 120 3.50 20.47 12.69
CA ASP A 120 3.28 21.86 13.10
C ASP A 120 3.63 22.81 11.95
N ASP A 121 2.72 22.92 10.98
CA ASP A 121 2.81 23.83 9.84
C ASP A 121 1.50 24.61 9.68
N PRO A 122 1.51 25.96 9.67
CA PRO A 122 0.30 26.77 9.53
C PRO A 122 -0.53 26.49 8.27
N ARG A 123 0.08 25.90 7.22
CA ARG A 123 -0.59 25.51 5.98
C ARG A 123 -1.37 24.20 6.11
N MET A 124 -1.15 23.46 7.21
CA MET A 124 -1.74 22.16 7.53
C MET A 124 -2.82 22.27 8.62
N ARG A 125 -3.63 23.33 8.60
CA ARG A 125 -4.78 23.48 9.52
C ARG A 125 -5.90 22.48 9.22
N GLU A 126 -6.19 22.31 7.94
CA GLU A 126 -7.08 21.28 7.42
C GLU A 126 -6.27 20.40 6.48
N TYR A 127 -6.31 19.09 6.72
CA TYR A 127 -5.46 18.14 6.04
C TYR A 127 -6.15 16.79 5.87
N TYR A 128 -5.53 15.98 5.02
CA TYR A 128 -5.82 14.60 4.78
C TYR A 128 -4.60 13.75 5.12
N ILE A 129 -4.83 12.51 5.52
CA ILE A 129 -3.78 11.49 5.56
C ILE A 129 -3.92 10.64 4.31
N THR A 130 -2.97 10.72 3.39
CA THR A 130 -3.05 10.06 2.07
C THR A 130 -2.27 8.76 2.00
N MET A 131 -1.31 8.54 2.90
CA MET A 131 -0.50 7.34 2.93
C MET A 131 0.00 7.08 4.36
N VAL A 132 -0.11 5.83 4.80
CA VAL A 132 0.46 5.36 6.07
C VAL A 132 1.15 4.04 5.79
N LYS A 133 2.42 3.92 6.21
CA LYS A 133 3.21 2.70 6.03
C LYS A 133 4.24 2.52 7.12
N TRP A 134 4.36 1.31 7.64
CA TRP A 134 5.41 0.98 8.60
C TRP A 134 6.78 0.95 7.92
N ALA A 135 7.72 1.73 8.45
CA ALA A 135 9.13 1.71 8.06
C ALA A 135 9.91 0.63 8.84
N THR A 136 9.59 0.47 10.12
CA THR A 136 10.08 -0.60 11.01
C THR A 136 8.92 -1.04 11.91
N SER A 137 9.14 -1.95 12.87
CA SER A 137 8.11 -2.29 13.89
C SER A 137 7.75 -1.14 14.84
N THR A 138 8.54 -0.08 14.88
CA THR A 138 8.34 1.06 15.80
C THR A 138 8.22 2.40 15.10
N LYS A 139 8.52 2.48 13.81
CA LYS A 139 8.43 3.72 13.04
C LYS A 139 7.39 3.60 11.94
N VAL A 140 6.48 4.56 11.88
CA VAL A 140 5.43 4.66 10.86
C VAL A 140 5.64 5.92 10.04
N ALA A 141 5.66 5.77 8.72
CA ALA A 141 5.70 6.86 7.77
C ALA A 141 4.29 7.32 7.44
N VAL A 142 4.06 8.63 7.44
CA VAL A 142 2.74 9.25 7.22
C VAL A 142 2.89 10.39 6.24
N THR A 143 2.09 10.38 5.17
CA THR A 143 1.96 11.53 4.26
C THR A 143 0.73 12.33 4.64
N TRP A 144 0.96 13.61 4.96
CA TRP A 144 -0.05 14.60 5.27
C TRP A 144 -0.19 15.51 4.05
N LEU A 145 -1.41 15.71 3.57
CA LEU A 145 -1.72 16.59 2.44
C LEU A 145 -2.68 17.67 2.91
N ASN A 146 -2.39 18.95 2.69
CA ASN A 146 -3.35 19.99 3.07
C ASN A 146 -4.65 19.91 2.24
N ARG A 147 -5.72 20.54 2.73
CA ARG A 147 -7.04 20.54 2.04
C ARG A 147 -6.98 21.08 0.60
N ALA A 148 -6.12 22.06 0.33
CA ALA A 148 -5.91 22.62 -1.01
C ALA A 148 -5.11 21.66 -1.93
N GLN A 149 -4.56 20.58 -1.40
CA GLN A 149 -3.77 19.56 -2.09
C GLN A 149 -2.53 20.12 -2.81
N ASN A 150 -1.92 21.16 -2.26
CA ASN A 150 -0.75 21.82 -2.87
C ASN A 150 0.50 21.80 -1.98
N VAL A 151 0.38 21.34 -0.72
CA VAL A 151 1.50 21.10 0.20
C VAL A 151 1.37 19.69 0.77
N SER A 152 2.43 18.89 0.64
CA SER A 152 2.51 17.53 1.16
C SER A 152 3.74 17.37 2.03
N ILE A 153 3.56 16.77 3.20
CA ILE A 153 4.62 16.55 4.17
C ILE A 153 4.69 15.05 4.46
N LEU A 154 5.84 14.45 4.23
CA LEU A 154 6.14 13.09 4.68
C LEU A 154 6.81 13.16 6.06
N THR A 155 6.19 12.54 7.06
CA THR A 155 6.76 12.39 8.40
C THR A 155 7.13 10.94 8.68
N LEU A 156 8.03 10.77 9.63
CA LEU A 156 8.32 9.48 10.27
C LEU A 156 8.01 9.62 11.76
N CYS A 157 7.02 8.87 12.23
CA CYS A 157 6.53 8.90 13.60
C CYS A 157 7.00 7.72 14.41
N ASP A 158 7.34 7.95 15.66
CA ASP A 158 7.67 6.90 16.61
C ASP A 158 6.39 6.39 17.29
N ALA A 159 6.03 5.14 17.00
CA ALA A 159 4.83 4.47 17.50
C ALA A 159 4.83 4.22 19.02
N THR A 160 5.92 4.52 19.72
CA THR A 160 6.02 4.43 21.19
C THR A 160 5.79 5.75 21.90
N THR A 161 6.02 6.89 21.22
CA THR A 161 5.92 8.23 21.81
C THR A 161 4.90 9.13 21.14
N GLY A 162 4.44 8.83 19.93
CA GLY A 162 3.55 9.69 19.13
C GLY A 162 4.24 10.84 18.41
N VAL A 163 5.56 11.01 18.61
CA VAL A 163 6.33 12.11 18.01
C VAL A 163 6.60 11.83 16.54
N CYS A 164 6.16 12.74 15.68
CA CYS A 164 6.41 12.73 14.25
C CYS A 164 7.50 13.72 13.84
N THR A 165 8.48 13.26 13.06
CA THR A 165 9.54 14.12 12.51
C THR A 165 9.34 14.29 11.01
N LYS A 166 9.32 15.54 10.52
CA LYS A 166 9.31 15.85 9.08
C LYS A 166 10.55 15.24 8.40
N LYS A 167 10.35 14.56 7.27
CA LYS A 167 11.41 13.92 6.47
C LYS A 167 11.51 14.49 5.06
N HIS A 168 10.37 14.83 4.47
CA HIS A 168 10.33 15.43 3.14
C HIS A 168 9.10 16.34 3.02
N GLU A 169 9.18 17.32 2.14
CA GLU A 169 8.10 18.23 1.81
C GLU A 169 8.11 18.52 0.31
N ASP A 170 6.94 18.43 -0.31
CA ASP A 170 6.71 18.81 -1.70
C ASP A 170 5.63 19.89 -1.77
N GLU A 171 5.82 20.84 -2.67
CA GLU A 171 4.87 21.92 -2.96
C GLU A 171 4.59 22.02 -4.47
N SER A 172 3.38 22.47 -4.81
CA SER A 172 2.94 22.67 -6.20
C SER A 172 2.16 23.97 -6.33
N GLU A 173 2.36 24.68 -7.44
CA GLU A 173 1.55 25.85 -7.79
C GLU A 173 0.12 25.46 -8.21
N ALA A 174 -0.06 24.22 -8.67
CA ALA A 174 -1.35 23.66 -9.04
C ALA A 174 -1.83 22.72 -7.93
N TRP A 175 -1.67 21.41 -8.12
CA TRP A 175 -1.95 20.39 -7.11
C TRP A 175 -0.82 19.36 -7.08
N LEU A 176 -0.77 18.59 -5.99
CA LEU A 176 0.11 17.46 -5.79
C LEU A 176 -0.61 16.18 -6.17
N HIS A 177 -0.04 15.46 -7.13
CA HIS A 177 -0.62 14.24 -7.67
C HIS A 177 0.13 13.00 -7.13
N ARG A 178 -0.52 11.82 -7.12
CA ARG A 178 0.00 10.53 -6.60
C ARG A 178 0.38 10.50 -5.12
N GLN A 179 -0.43 11.11 -4.27
CA GLN A 179 -0.14 11.23 -2.83
C GLN A 179 -0.34 9.95 -2.00
N ASN A 180 -0.80 8.85 -2.62
CA ASN A 180 -0.90 7.52 -2.00
C ASN A 180 0.35 6.65 -2.21
N GLU A 181 1.38 7.18 -2.87
CA GLU A 181 2.53 6.38 -3.26
C GLU A 181 3.37 6.02 -2.03
N GLU A 182 3.53 4.72 -1.82
CA GLU A 182 4.23 4.20 -0.66
C GLU A 182 5.76 4.26 -0.86
N PRO A 183 6.51 4.84 0.09
CA PRO A 183 7.96 4.70 0.09
C PRO A 183 8.38 3.26 0.37
N VAL A 184 9.58 2.90 -0.09
CA VAL A 184 10.25 1.64 0.22
C VAL A 184 11.44 1.92 1.12
N PHE A 185 11.42 1.36 2.32
CA PHE A 185 12.47 1.55 3.32
C PHE A 185 13.55 0.46 3.24
N SER A 186 14.78 0.81 3.63
CA SER A 186 15.77 -0.18 4.05
C SER A 186 15.32 -0.89 5.32
N LYS A 187 15.86 -2.09 5.60
CA LYS A 187 15.41 -2.89 6.75
C LYS A 187 15.60 -2.19 8.11
N ASP A 188 16.61 -1.33 8.19
CA ASP A 188 16.91 -0.51 9.37
C ASP A 188 16.10 0.80 9.44
N GLY A 189 15.29 1.10 8.43
CA GLY A 189 14.52 2.34 8.31
C GLY A 189 15.36 3.61 8.10
N ARG A 190 16.66 3.49 7.78
CA ARG A 190 17.56 4.64 7.62
C ARG A 190 17.55 5.26 6.24
N LYS A 191 17.22 4.49 5.20
CA LYS A 191 17.09 4.99 3.83
C LYS A 191 15.70 4.68 3.32
N PHE A 192 15.14 5.56 2.51
CA PHE A 192 13.89 5.28 1.83
C PHE A 192 13.91 5.79 0.41
N PHE A 193 13.23 5.05 -0.45
CA PHE A 193 13.05 5.36 -1.86
C PHE A 193 11.59 5.72 -2.07
N PHE A 194 11.35 6.83 -2.74
CA PHE A 194 10.01 7.30 -3.05
C PHE A 194 9.99 7.93 -4.44
N VAL A 195 8.82 8.12 -5.00
CA VAL A 195 8.66 8.69 -6.34
C VAL A 195 8.08 10.08 -6.19
N ARG A 196 8.70 11.05 -6.86
CA ARG A 196 8.23 12.45 -6.87
C ARG A 196 8.47 13.08 -8.23
N ALA A 197 7.81 14.20 -8.47
CA ALA A 197 7.97 14.96 -9.71
C ALA A 197 9.27 15.78 -9.69
N ILE A 198 10.20 15.45 -10.57
CA ILE A 198 11.53 16.07 -10.66
C ILE A 198 11.63 16.82 -12.00
N PRO A 199 12.13 18.08 -12.03
CA PRO A 199 12.36 18.80 -13.28
C PRO A 199 13.28 18.04 -14.25
N GLN A 200 12.86 17.93 -15.52
CA GLN A 200 13.62 17.31 -16.61
C GLN A 200 13.86 18.35 -17.72
N GLY A 201 14.50 19.46 -17.36
CA GLY A 201 14.77 20.57 -18.29
C GLY A 201 13.49 21.27 -18.76
N GLY A 202 13.42 21.60 -20.05
CA GLY A 202 12.34 22.41 -20.63
C GLY A 202 11.00 21.68 -20.85
N ARG A 203 10.91 20.38 -20.54
CA ARG A 203 9.71 19.56 -20.78
C ARG A 203 8.82 19.40 -19.54
N GLY A 204 9.13 20.10 -18.46
CA GLY A 204 8.40 20.04 -17.21
C GLY A 204 9.01 19.05 -16.21
N LYS A 205 8.16 18.46 -15.37
CA LYS A 205 8.56 17.53 -14.31
C LYS A 205 8.00 16.13 -14.61
N PHE A 206 8.80 15.11 -14.33
CA PHE A 206 8.42 13.70 -14.45
C PHE A 206 8.64 12.96 -13.13
N TYR A 207 7.86 11.92 -12.91
CA TYR A 207 7.92 11.12 -11.70
C TYR A 207 9.12 10.17 -11.73
N HIS A 208 10.05 10.37 -10.80
CA HIS A 208 11.27 9.57 -10.71
C HIS A 208 11.60 9.14 -9.30
N ILE A 209 12.35 8.05 -9.19
CA ILE A 209 12.80 7.52 -7.92
C ILE A 209 13.82 8.47 -7.32
N THR A 210 13.54 8.90 -6.10
CA THR A 210 14.44 9.66 -5.24
C THR A 210 14.76 8.81 -4.01
N VAL A 211 16.02 8.83 -3.57
CA VAL A 211 16.44 8.29 -2.28
C VAL A 211 16.66 9.44 -1.31
N SER A 212 16.21 9.28 -0.08
CA SER A 212 16.56 10.16 1.04
C SER A 212 17.02 9.33 2.23
N SER A 213 17.87 9.95 3.05
CA SER A 213 18.40 9.36 4.28
C SER A 213 17.58 9.88 5.46
N SER A 214 16.92 8.97 6.18
CA SER A 214 16.31 9.24 7.47
C SER A 214 17.39 9.31 8.56
N GLN A 215 18.26 10.33 8.51
CA GLN A 215 19.10 10.67 9.66
C GLN A 215 18.29 11.50 10.68
N PRO A 216 18.53 11.33 12.00
CA PRO A 216 17.78 12.05 13.03
C PRO A 216 18.03 13.55 13.07
N ASN A 217 19.22 14.00 12.63
CA ASN A 217 19.75 15.34 12.95
C ASN A 217 20.11 16.21 11.73
N SER A 218 19.77 15.79 10.51
CA SER A 218 19.99 16.64 9.33
C SER A 218 18.71 17.41 9.02
N SER A 219 18.76 18.74 9.18
CA SER A 219 17.72 19.67 8.71
C SER A 219 17.59 19.68 7.18
N ASN A 220 18.59 19.19 6.48
CA ASN A 220 18.63 19.17 5.02
C ASN A 220 18.21 17.80 4.49
N ASP A 221 17.28 17.85 3.55
CA ASP A 221 16.84 16.70 2.78
C ASP A 221 17.97 16.27 1.82
N ASN A 222 18.72 15.25 2.21
CA ASN A 222 19.77 14.66 1.38
C ASN A 222 19.13 13.77 0.31
N ILE A 223 18.47 14.41 -0.65
CA ILE A 223 17.80 13.75 -1.77
C ILE A 223 18.73 13.52 -2.94
N GLN A 224 18.64 12.33 -3.51
CA GLN A 224 19.31 11.99 -4.75
C GLN A 224 18.35 11.26 -5.68
N SER A 225 18.23 11.75 -6.91
CA SER A 225 17.45 11.09 -7.97
C SER A 225 18.24 9.90 -8.52
N ILE A 226 17.60 8.73 -8.57
CA ILE A 226 18.17 7.49 -9.14
C ILE A 226 17.83 7.38 -10.64
N THR A 227 16.67 7.90 -11.03
CA THR A 227 16.19 7.87 -12.41
C THR A 227 15.95 9.27 -12.93
N SER A 228 16.07 9.46 -14.24
CA SER A 228 15.78 10.69 -14.97
C SER A 228 15.43 10.40 -16.43
N GLY A 229 14.79 11.35 -17.09
CA GLY A 229 14.37 11.30 -18.48
C GLY A 229 12.93 11.74 -18.71
N ASP A 230 12.52 11.86 -19.98
CA ASP A 230 11.18 12.32 -20.36
C ASP A 230 10.12 11.20 -20.28
N TRP A 231 10.01 10.56 -19.10
CA TRP A 231 9.12 9.42 -18.85
C TRP A 231 8.88 9.24 -17.35
N ASP A 232 7.80 8.54 -16.99
CA ASP A 232 7.43 8.37 -15.59
C ASP A 232 7.77 6.98 -15.04
N VAL A 233 8.32 6.95 -13.83
CA VAL A 233 8.24 5.82 -12.91
C VAL A 233 6.82 5.80 -12.36
N THR A 234 6.16 4.65 -12.45
CA THR A 234 4.73 4.49 -12.12
C THR A 234 4.48 3.79 -10.80
N LYS A 235 5.40 2.92 -10.37
CA LYS A 235 5.36 2.24 -9.07
C LYS A 235 6.74 1.66 -8.73
N ILE A 236 7.21 1.88 -7.51
CA ILE A 236 8.31 1.09 -6.94
C ILE A 236 7.74 -0.22 -6.40
N LEU A 237 8.36 -1.34 -6.77
CA LEU A 237 7.90 -2.68 -6.36
C LEU A 237 8.68 -3.21 -5.17
N SER A 238 10.00 -3.05 -5.19
CA SER A 238 10.88 -3.69 -4.21
C SER A 238 12.28 -3.08 -4.21
N TYR A 239 12.95 -3.14 -3.06
CA TYR A 239 14.36 -2.80 -2.87
C TYR A 239 15.13 -4.01 -2.33
N ASP A 240 16.13 -4.47 -3.09
CA ASP A 240 17.07 -5.51 -2.69
C ASP A 240 18.35 -4.86 -2.15
N GLU A 241 18.43 -4.80 -0.83
CA GLU A 241 19.57 -4.24 -0.10
C GLU A 241 20.86 -5.07 -0.26
N LYS A 242 20.77 -6.39 -0.49
CA LYS A 242 21.96 -7.24 -0.65
C LYS A 242 22.64 -6.99 -1.99
N ARG A 243 21.86 -6.74 -3.03
CA ARG A 243 22.35 -6.53 -4.39
C ARG A 243 22.40 -5.04 -4.80
N ASN A 244 21.99 -4.14 -3.90
CA ASN A 244 21.84 -2.70 -4.18
C ASN A 244 20.99 -2.44 -5.43
N LYS A 245 19.85 -3.11 -5.56
CA LYS A 245 18.95 -2.98 -6.71
C LYS A 245 17.56 -2.54 -6.28
N ILE A 246 16.97 -1.61 -7.03
CA ILE A 246 15.57 -1.24 -6.90
C ILE A 246 14.81 -1.67 -8.14
N TYR A 247 13.63 -2.25 -7.94
CA TYR A 247 12.75 -2.74 -9.01
C TYR A 247 11.51 -1.88 -9.10
N PHE A 248 11.13 -1.47 -10.31
CA PHE A 248 10.05 -0.52 -10.54
C PHE A 248 9.40 -0.72 -11.91
N LEU A 249 8.19 -0.20 -12.06
CA LEU A 249 7.49 -0.10 -13.34
C LEU A 249 7.66 1.30 -13.93
N SER A 250 7.97 1.41 -15.21
CA SER A 250 8.09 2.72 -15.88
C SER A 250 7.47 2.73 -17.28
N THR A 251 7.41 3.95 -17.82
CA THR A 251 7.00 4.26 -19.19
C THR A 251 8.19 4.60 -20.09
N GLU A 252 9.41 4.23 -19.70
CA GLU A 252 10.66 4.61 -20.40
C GLU A 252 10.67 4.12 -21.86
N ASP A 253 10.06 2.97 -22.14
CA ASP A 253 9.87 2.48 -23.52
C ASP A 253 8.84 3.32 -24.29
N MET A 254 7.59 3.38 -23.81
CA MET A 254 6.54 4.24 -24.36
C MET A 254 5.51 4.62 -23.28
N PRO A 255 4.86 5.81 -23.37
CA PRO A 255 3.84 6.26 -22.42
C PRO A 255 2.67 5.28 -22.23
N ARG A 256 2.31 4.54 -23.30
CA ARG A 256 1.20 3.56 -23.32
C ARG A 256 1.59 2.18 -22.78
N ARG A 257 2.87 1.96 -22.51
CA ARG A 257 3.43 0.66 -22.10
C ARG A 257 3.86 0.71 -20.64
N ARG A 258 3.97 -0.46 -20.03
CA ARG A 258 4.47 -0.63 -18.66
C ARG A 258 5.43 -1.79 -18.65
N HIS A 259 6.70 -1.49 -18.39
CA HIS A 259 7.73 -2.51 -18.30
C HIS A 259 8.34 -2.52 -16.90
N LEU A 260 8.76 -3.71 -16.48
CA LEU A 260 9.56 -3.93 -15.29
C LEU A 260 11.02 -3.57 -15.57
N TYR A 261 11.58 -2.68 -14.76
CA TYR A 261 12.98 -2.27 -14.78
C TYR A 261 13.63 -2.56 -13.43
N SER A 262 14.96 -2.63 -13.46
CA SER A 262 15.81 -2.57 -12.28
C SER A 262 16.83 -1.44 -12.43
N ALA A 263 17.20 -0.80 -11.33
CA ALA A 263 18.31 0.15 -11.28
C ALA A 263 19.22 -0.16 -10.11
N ASN A 264 20.52 0.08 -10.27
CA ASN A 264 21.44 0.08 -9.13
C ASN A 264 21.12 1.27 -8.22
N THR A 265 21.22 1.10 -6.90
CA THR A 265 21.02 2.18 -5.91
C THR A 265 22.33 2.82 -5.45
N VAL A 266 23.47 2.31 -5.93
CA VAL A 266 24.81 2.80 -5.64
C VAL A 266 25.60 2.89 -6.95
N GLY A 267 26.49 3.88 -7.07
CA GLY A 267 27.33 4.09 -8.26
C GLY A 267 26.55 4.74 -9.39
N ASN A 268 26.67 4.21 -10.61
CA ASN A 268 26.21 4.87 -11.84
C ASN A 268 24.69 4.83 -12.07
N PHE A 269 23.91 4.25 -11.15
CA PHE A 269 22.46 4.07 -11.29
C PHE A 269 22.02 3.42 -12.61
N ASN A 270 22.85 2.51 -13.14
CA ASN A 270 22.57 1.80 -14.39
C ASN A 270 21.19 1.13 -14.32
N ARG A 271 20.38 1.39 -15.34
CA ARG A 271 19.04 0.81 -15.50
C ARG A 271 19.07 -0.36 -16.47
N GLN A 272 18.29 -1.38 -16.18
CA GLN A 272 18.11 -2.55 -17.03
C GLN A 272 16.62 -2.88 -17.12
N CYS A 273 16.09 -2.96 -18.34
CA CYS A 273 14.75 -3.48 -18.57
C CYS A 273 14.74 -5.01 -18.41
N LEU A 274 13.85 -5.53 -17.56
CA LEU A 274 13.70 -6.95 -17.30
C LEU A 274 12.61 -7.61 -18.14
N SER A 275 11.68 -6.82 -18.69
CA SER A 275 10.48 -7.33 -19.38
C SER A 275 10.37 -6.97 -20.86
N CYS A 276 11.25 -6.12 -21.41
CA CYS A 276 11.12 -5.58 -22.76
C CYS A 276 11.03 -6.66 -23.84
N ASP A 277 11.87 -7.70 -23.74
CA ASP A 277 11.95 -8.79 -24.74
C ASP A 277 11.59 -10.16 -24.15
N LEU A 278 10.93 -10.19 -22.99
CA LEU A 278 10.77 -11.43 -22.24
C LEU A 278 9.58 -12.27 -22.72
N VAL A 279 8.49 -11.59 -23.08
CA VAL A 279 7.22 -12.19 -23.45
C VAL A 279 6.70 -11.50 -24.71
N GLU A 280 6.71 -12.23 -25.81
CA GLU A 280 6.20 -11.75 -27.09
C GLU A 280 4.73 -11.31 -26.97
N ASN A 281 4.38 -10.22 -27.65
CA ASN A 281 3.04 -9.62 -27.67
C ASN A 281 2.50 -9.11 -26.33
N CYS A 282 3.36 -8.89 -25.33
CA CYS A 282 2.97 -8.21 -24.10
C CYS A 282 3.80 -6.95 -23.85
N THR A 283 3.12 -5.81 -23.74
CA THR A 283 3.76 -4.50 -23.53
C THR A 283 3.26 -3.77 -22.28
N TYR A 284 2.44 -4.44 -21.47
CA TYR A 284 1.88 -3.87 -20.26
C TYR A 284 1.95 -4.92 -19.15
N PHE A 285 2.81 -4.65 -18.18
CA PHE A 285 3.14 -5.59 -17.12
C PHE A 285 2.81 -5.05 -15.73
N SER A 286 2.47 -5.98 -14.85
CA SER A 286 2.47 -5.83 -13.40
C SER A 286 3.37 -6.91 -12.79
N ALA A 287 4.00 -6.64 -11.65
CA ALA A 287 4.88 -7.61 -11.01
C ALA A 287 4.82 -7.56 -9.47
N SER A 288 5.12 -8.69 -8.84
CA SER A 288 5.25 -8.83 -7.38
C SER A 288 6.47 -9.69 -7.04
N PHE A 289 7.25 -9.27 -6.05
CA PHE A 289 8.49 -9.94 -5.64
C PHE A 289 8.27 -10.85 -4.43
N SER A 290 9.08 -11.91 -4.31
CA SER A 290 9.21 -12.66 -3.06
C SER A 290 9.88 -11.81 -1.97
N HIS A 291 9.73 -12.20 -0.70
CA HIS A 291 10.33 -11.51 0.46
C HIS A 291 11.87 -11.37 0.39
N SER A 292 12.53 -12.29 -0.30
CA SER A 292 14.00 -12.27 -0.52
C SER A 292 14.42 -11.65 -1.85
N MET A 293 13.44 -11.26 -2.68
CA MET A 293 13.64 -10.70 -4.01
C MET A 293 14.37 -11.65 -4.97
N ASP A 294 14.45 -12.94 -4.65
CA ASP A 294 15.06 -13.96 -5.51
C ASP A 294 14.15 -14.39 -6.68
N PHE A 295 12.83 -14.19 -6.52
CA PHE A 295 11.83 -14.50 -7.52
C PHE A 295 10.84 -13.34 -7.64
N PHE A 296 10.24 -13.23 -8.82
CA PHE A 296 9.11 -12.34 -9.04
C PHE A 296 8.07 -12.99 -9.95
N LEU A 297 6.81 -12.69 -9.66
CA LEU A 297 5.69 -13.00 -10.54
C LEU A 297 5.51 -11.82 -11.48
N LEU A 298 5.50 -12.09 -12.78
CA LEU A 298 5.23 -11.12 -13.83
C LEU A 298 3.88 -11.47 -14.46
N LYS A 299 2.97 -10.50 -14.46
CA LYS A 299 1.64 -10.61 -15.03
C LYS A 299 1.57 -9.74 -16.27
N CYS A 300 1.18 -10.34 -17.39
CA CYS A 300 0.84 -9.61 -18.59
C CYS A 300 -0.61 -9.10 -18.48
N GLU A 301 -0.82 -7.80 -18.66
CA GLU A 301 -2.16 -7.19 -18.72
C GLU A 301 -2.44 -6.54 -20.09
N GLY A 302 -1.48 -6.65 -21.02
CA GLY A 302 -1.64 -6.21 -22.40
C GLY A 302 -2.61 -7.11 -23.18
N ARG A 303 -3.51 -6.49 -23.95
CA ARG A 303 -4.35 -7.17 -24.94
C ARG A 303 -3.48 -7.65 -26.13
N PRO A 304 -3.81 -8.75 -26.85
CA PRO A 304 -5.14 -9.39 -26.95
C PRO A 304 -5.35 -10.67 -26.11
N LEU A 305 -4.34 -11.14 -25.37
CA LEU A 305 -4.47 -12.38 -24.61
C LEU A 305 -5.14 -12.14 -23.24
N PRO A 306 -5.91 -13.11 -22.71
CA PRO A 306 -6.35 -13.05 -21.32
C PRO A 306 -5.11 -12.95 -20.40
N PRO A 307 -5.18 -12.18 -19.31
CA PRO A 307 -4.02 -11.94 -18.47
C PRO A 307 -3.47 -13.27 -17.93
N PHE A 308 -2.21 -13.57 -18.25
CA PHE A 308 -1.49 -14.74 -17.76
C PHE A 308 -0.35 -14.32 -16.84
N GLN A 309 0.02 -15.21 -15.93
CA GLN A 309 1.03 -14.98 -14.90
C GLN A 309 2.17 -15.97 -15.09
N THR A 310 3.40 -15.44 -15.16
CA THR A 310 4.63 -16.22 -15.30
C THR A 310 5.57 -15.90 -14.15
N CYS A 311 6.31 -16.89 -13.64
CA CYS A 311 7.27 -16.69 -12.57
C CYS A 311 8.70 -16.71 -13.10
N PHE A 312 9.51 -15.79 -12.61
CA PHE A 312 10.90 -15.62 -13.03
C PHE A 312 11.81 -15.52 -11.81
N ARG A 313 13.05 -15.99 -11.97
CA ARG A 313 14.12 -15.84 -10.98
C ARG A 313 14.90 -14.56 -11.27
N SER A 314 15.15 -13.75 -10.25
CA SER A 314 15.77 -12.41 -10.40
C SER A 314 17.31 -12.45 -10.56
N VAL A 315 17.94 -13.61 -10.36
CA VAL A 315 19.37 -13.67 -9.97
C VAL A 315 20.37 -13.88 -11.11
N LEU A 316 19.97 -14.22 -12.35
CA LEU A 316 20.95 -14.52 -13.39
C LEU A 316 20.66 -13.81 -14.72
N ARG A 317 21.74 -13.42 -15.40
CA ARG A 317 21.77 -12.86 -16.76
C ARG A 317 21.07 -13.76 -17.81
N THR A 318 20.68 -14.97 -17.41
CA THR A 318 19.79 -15.90 -18.09
C THR A 318 18.52 -16.07 -17.25
N MET A 319 17.41 -15.50 -17.73
CA MET A 319 16.08 -15.69 -17.14
C MET A 319 15.59 -17.11 -17.44
N ASP A 320 15.83 -18.05 -16.54
CA ASP A 320 15.22 -19.37 -16.65
C ASP A 320 13.70 -19.23 -16.44
N LYS A 321 12.93 -19.54 -17.49
CA LYS A 321 11.46 -19.56 -17.44
C LYS A 321 11.03 -20.76 -16.59
N TYR A 322 10.30 -20.51 -15.50
CA TYR A 322 9.65 -21.55 -14.72
C TYR A 322 8.14 -21.50 -14.96
N THR A 323 7.52 -22.65 -15.23
CA THR A 323 6.06 -22.75 -15.24
C THR A 323 5.57 -22.83 -13.80
N CYS A 324 4.93 -21.77 -13.31
CA CYS A 324 4.18 -21.85 -12.06
C CYS A 324 2.84 -22.50 -12.35
N LYS A 325 2.70 -23.79 -12.04
CA LYS A 325 1.41 -24.45 -12.02
C LYS A 325 0.63 -23.98 -10.78
N LYS A 326 -0.61 -23.55 -11.01
CA LYS A 326 -1.62 -23.40 -9.96
C LYS A 326 -1.89 -24.79 -9.40
N VAL A 327 -1.41 -25.10 -8.20
CA VAL A 327 -1.82 -26.30 -7.48
C VAL A 327 -3.13 -25.97 -6.77
N GLU A 328 -4.24 -26.54 -7.24
CA GLU A 328 -5.52 -26.45 -6.53
C GLU A 328 -5.43 -27.32 -5.28
N ALA A 329 -5.70 -26.74 -4.11
CA ALA A 329 -5.75 -27.48 -2.87
C ALA A 329 -6.83 -28.57 -2.95
N ALA A 330 -6.47 -29.79 -2.54
CA ALA A 330 -7.41 -30.90 -2.45
C ALA A 330 -8.56 -30.54 -1.48
N VAL A 331 -9.79 -30.80 -1.93
CA VAL A 331 -11.00 -30.65 -1.11
C VAL A 331 -10.95 -31.67 0.02
N VAL A 332 -10.78 -31.20 1.26
CA VAL A 332 -11.05 -32.04 2.43
C VAL A 332 -12.57 -32.11 2.59
N PRO A 333 -13.19 -33.30 2.62
CA PRO A 333 -14.62 -33.42 2.90
C PRO A 333 -14.92 -32.79 4.27
N ASN A 334 -15.86 -31.86 4.32
CA ASN A 334 -16.38 -31.16 5.52
C ASN A 334 -15.58 -29.97 6.11
N ALA A 335 -14.70 -29.30 5.36
CA ALA A 335 -14.16 -27.99 5.75
C ALA A 335 -14.74 -26.84 4.89
N PRO A 336 -15.01 -25.63 5.44
CA PRO A 336 -15.35 -24.47 4.64
C PRO A 336 -14.20 -24.17 3.67
N ARG A 337 -14.54 -23.97 2.38
CA ARG A 337 -13.60 -23.82 1.26
C ARG A 337 -12.51 -22.77 1.54
N CYS A 338 -11.34 -23.21 2.00
CA CYS A 338 -10.10 -22.43 2.03
C CYS A 338 -9.18 -22.96 0.94
N SER A 339 -8.80 -22.11 -0.01
CA SER A 339 -7.78 -22.44 -1.01
C SER A 339 -6.41 -22.04 -0.46
N ALA A 340 -5.52 -23.01 -0.24
CA ALA A 340 -4.10 -22.75 0.03
C ALA A 340 -3.31 -22.82 -1.29
N TYR A 341 -2.33 -21.93 -1.47
CA TYR A 341 -1.49 -21.89 -2.66
C TYR A 341 -0.17 -22.61 -2.38
N ILE A 342 0.13 -23.66 -3.14
CA ILE A 342 1.44 -24.31 -3.14
C ILE A 342 2.11 -23.97 -4.47
N LEU A 343 3.28 -23.35 -4.41
CA LEU A 343 4.13 -23.09 -5.58
C LEU A 343 5.04 -24.30 -5.80
N SER A 344 4.76 -25.12 -6.82
CA SER A 344 5.71 -26.10 -7.35
C SER A 344 6.47 -25.50 -8.53
N LEU A 345 7.81 -25.45 -8.46
CA LEU A 345 8.66 -25.03 -9.57
C LEU A 345 9.02 -26.28 -10.40
N GLU A 346 8.56 -26.34 -11.65
CA GLU A 346 9.05 -27.32 -12.64
C GLU A 346 10.03 -26.62 -13.60
N THR A 347 11.25 -27.17 -13.69
CA THR A 347 12.24 -26.78 -14.70
C THR A 347 11.80 -27.30 -16.07
N ILE A 348 11.99 -26.49 -17.14
CA ILE A 348 11.63 -26.86 -18.52
C ILE A 348 12.39 -28.13 -19.01
N TYR A 349 13.49 -28.50 -18.38
CA TYR A 349 14.29 -29.69 -18.71
C TYR A 349 13.90 -30.98 -17.96
N GLY A 350 12.71 -31.05 -17.37
CA GLY A 350 12.16 -32.33 -16.87
C GLY A 350 12.73 -32.84 -15.53
N GLU A 351 13.69 -32.15 -14.92
CA GLU A 351 14.05 -32.41 -13.52
C GLU A 351 12.98 -31.84 -12.59
N LYS A 352 12.25 -32.72 -11.88
CA LYS A 352 11.40 -32.34 -10.75
C LYS A 352 12.30 -32.01 -9.55
N LYS A 353 12.42 -30.73 -9.22
CA LYS A 353 12.94 -30.30 -7.92
C LYS A 353 11.81 -29.72 -7.07
N THR A 354 11.38 -30.48 -6.08
CA THR A 354 10.45 -30.03 -5.04
C THR A 354 11.21 -29.10 -4.09
N PHE A 355 10.97 -27.79 -4.21
CA PHE A 355 11.38 -26.84 -3.18
C PHE A 355 10.24 -26.63 -2.18
N GLY A 356 10.58 -26.55 -0.90
CA GLY A 356 9.64 -26.56 0.22
C GLY A 356 8.53 -25.51 0.13
N ALA A 357 7.39 -25.85 0.74
CA ALA A 357 6.15 -25.07 0.69
C ALA A 357 6.34 -23.61 1.12
N ILE A 358 5.69 -22.69 0.39
CA ILE A 358 5.45 -21.32 0.83
C ILE A 358 4.09 -21.35 1.57
N PRO A 359 4.04 -21.24 2.91
CA PRO A 359 2.77 -21.24 3.62
C PRO A 359 2.07 -19.89 3.40
N PHE A 360 0.97 -19.90 2.65
CA PHE A 360 0.00 -18.80 2.64
C PHE A 360 -1.10 -19.12 3.65
N GLU A 361 -1.19 -18.37 4.76
CA GLU A 361 -2.38 -18.41 5.63
C GLU A 361 -3.46 -17.50 5.02
N ALA A 362 -4.57 -18.10 4.59
CA ALA A 362 -5.77 -17.37 4.18
C ALA A 362 -6.79 -17.35 5.33
N ALA A 363 -7.20 -16.17 5.79
CA ALA A 363 -8.37 -16.02 6.66
C ALA A 363 -9.61 -15.78 5.78
N CYS A 364 -10.60 -16.67 5.86
CA CYS A 364 -11.89 -16.50 5.18
C CYS A 364 -12.88 -15.75 6.08
N THR A 365 -13.41 -14.62 5.63
CA THR A 365 -14.60 -13.98 6.22
C THR A 365 -15.81 -14.15 5.31
N LYS A 366 -16.96 -14.54 5.89
CA LYS A 366 -18.22 -14.76 5.18
C LYS A 366 -19.01 -13.44 5.17
N SER A 367 -19.16 -12.82 4.00
CA SER A 367 -20.06 -11.67 3.81
C SER A 367 -21.52 -12.14 3.70
N ARG A 368 -22.48 -11.35 4.22
CA ARG A 368 -23.94 -11.58 4.11
C ARG A 368 -24.45 -11.70 2.66
N ARG A 369 -23.65 -11.35 1.65
CA ARG A 369 -23.96 -11.52 0.22
C ARG A 369 -23.33 -12.75 -0.45
N GLY A 370 -22.73 -13.67 0.31
CA GLY A 370 -22.18 -14.92 -0.25
C GLY A 370 -20.88 -14.76 -1.05
N ILE A 371 -20.27 -13.57 -1.04
CA ILE A 371 -18.95 -13.33 -1.67
C ILE A 371 -17.87 -13.64 -0.62
N LEU A 372 -17.09 -14.69 -0.86
CA LEU A 372 -15.82 -14.94 -0.15
C LEU A 372 -14.76 -13.99 -0.72
N LYS A 373 -14.23 -13.08 0.10
CA LYS A 373 -12.98 -12.35 -0.23
C LYS A 373 -11.86 -12.93 0.61
N ALA A 374 -10.81 -13.43 -0.03
CA ALA A 374 -9.59 -13.87 0.63
C ALA A 374 -8.75 -12.64 1.00
N VAL A 375 -8.38 -12.51 2.27
CA VAL A 375 -7.36 -11.57 2.73
C VAL A 375 -6.04 -12.34 2.75
N TYR A 376 -5.09 -11.91 1.92
CA TYR A 376 -3.75 -12.48 1.90
C TYR A 376 -2.90 -11.73 2.93
N VAL A 377 -2.47 -12.44 3.98
CA VAL A 377 -1.38 -11.98 4.83
C VAL A 377 -0.16 -12.78 4.40
N MET A 378 0.84 -12.10 3.83
CA MET A 378 2.15 -12.70 3.62
C MET A 378 2.84 -12.83 4.99
N ARG A 379 3.13 -14.07 5.42
CA ARG A 379 4.06 -14.34 6.52
C ARG A 379 5.48 -14.50 5.99
#